data_AF-W5WIY7-F1
#
_entry.id   AF-W5WIY7-F1
#
_cell.length_a   1.000
_cell.length_b   1.000
_cell.length_c   1.000
_cell.angle_alpha   90.00
_cell.angle_beta   90.00
_cell.angle_gamma   90.00
#
_symmetry.space_group_name_H-M   'P 1'
#
loop_
_entity.id
_entity.type
_entity.pdbx_description
1 polymer ?
#
loop_
_entity_poly.entity_id
_entity_poly.type
_entity_poly.pdbx_seq_one_letter_code
_entity_poly.pdbx_strand_id
1 'polypeptide(L)'
;MTVDESIDLLRSAIPRGITRNRGGENSVVLEGAREGIRELRAQFGADLPADVADFFAAVHEVVLTDLWNGYFLGPASWIADVHRVGDPRYVRSRGETFEVMAVACNGGGVLYVVPLPSGAPVLVLPSARIDNGVYLADTAPARGFRAVADDLAGFVEGLVDAAISGESDPYDPYRPR
;
A
#
# COMPACT_ATOMS: atom_id res chain seq x y z
N MET A 1 -7.01 -13.70 7.47
CA MET A 1 -8.14 -12.79 7.28
C MET A 1 -8.63 -12.90 5.86
N THR A 2 -9.94 -12.90 5.62
CA THR A 2 -10.53 -12.86 4.27
C THR A 2 -10.70 -11.42 3.78
N VAL A 3 -10.91 -11.22 2.48
CA VAL A 3 -11.19 -9.89 1.91
C VAL A 3 -12.45 -9.26 2.52
N ASP A 4 -13.50 -10.06 2.73
CA ASP A 4 -14.73 -9.59 3.36
C ASP A 4 -14.47 -9.11 4.80
N GLU A 5 -13.65 -9.85 5.56
CA GLU A 5 -13.23 -9.44 6.90
C GLU A 5 -12.44 -8.12 6.88
N SER A 6 -11.53 -7.93 5.92
CA SER A 6 -10.76 -6.68 5.79
C SER A 6 -11.66 -5.49 5.43
N ILE A 7 -12.65 -5.68 4.56
CA ILE A 7 -13.61 -4.62 4.19
C ILE A 7 -14.50 -4.25 5.37
N ASP A 8 -15.04 -5.25 6.07
CA ASP A 8 -15.86 -5.03 7.25
C ASP A 8 -15.06 -4.35 8.37
N LEU A 9 -13.79 -4.75 8.54
CA LEU A 9 -12.86 -4.12 9.47
C LEU A 9 -12.68 -2.62 9.13
N LEU A 10 -12.33 -2.28 7.89
CA LEU A 10 -12.18 -0.89 7.45
C LEU A 10 -13.46 -0.07 7.64
N ARG A 11 -14.61 -0.61 7.22
CA ARG A 11 -15.92 0.05 7.34
C ARG A 11 -16.35 0.26 8.79
N SER A 12 -16.03 -0.69 9.67
CA SER A 12 -16.35 -0.58 11.09
C SER A 12 -15.46 0.43 11.83
N ALA A 13 -14.23 0.62 11.34
CA ALA A 13 -13.23 1.49 11.94
C ALA A 13 -13.43 2.98 11.58
N ILE A 14 -13.88 3.28 10.36
CA ILE A 14 -14.09 4.66 9.89
C ILE A 14 -15.01 5.46 10.84
N PRO A 15 -16.20 4.96 11.25
CA PRO A 15 -17.06 5.67 12.18
C PRO A 15 -16.51 5.77 13.62
N ARG A 16 -15.51 4.97 14.01
CA ARG A 16 -15.10 4.73 15.40
C ARG A 16 -13.90 5.53 15.89
N GLY A 17 -13.23 6.31 15.04
CA GLY A 17 -12.08 7.11 15.50
C GLY A 17 -11.00 7.36 14.47
N ILE A 18 -11.10 6.78 13.26
CA ILE A 18 -10.41 7.28 12.07
C ILE A 18 -11.08 8.61 11.67
N THR A 19 -10.97 9.64 12.51
CA THR A 19 -11.45 11.02 12.27
C THR A 19 -10.65 12.03 13.10
N ARG A 20 -9.54 11.63 13.72
CA ARG A 20 -8.78 12.53 14.59
C ARG A 20 -7.88 13.46 13.77
N ASN A 21 -8.42 14.64 13.46
CA ASN A 21 -7.76 15.83 12.91
C ASN A 21 -7.30 15.65 11.46
N ARG A 22 -8.06 16.11 10.46
CA ARG A 22 -7.79 17.37 9.73
C ARG A 22 -8.85 17.66 8.64
N GLY A 23 -10.14 17.37 8.86
CA GLY A 23 -11.18 17.75 7.89
C GLY A 23 -11.04 17.08 6.51
N GLY A 24 -10.26 16.00 6.42
CA GLY A 24 -10.32 15.08 5.30
C GLY A 24 -11.43 14.05 5.53
N GLU A 25 -11.93 13.43 4.47
CA GLU A 25 -12.92 12.35 4.59
C GLU A 25 -12.21 11.00 4.43
N ASN A 26 -12.34 10.14 5.43
CA ASN A 26 -11.89 8.75 5.34
C ASN A 26 -12.98 7.93 4.67
N SER A 27 -12.63 7.15 3.66
CA SER A 27 -13.60 6.42 2.83
C SER A 27 -13.02 5.09 2.33
N VAL A 28 -13.92 4.15 2.09
CA VAL A 28 -13.67 2.94 1.32
C VAL A 28 -14.60 2.98 0.12
N VAL A 29 -14.04 3.11 -1.06
CA VAL A 29 -14.82 3.14 -2.31
C VAL A 29 -14.86 1.73 -2.87
N LEU A 30 -16.07 1.23 -3.13
CA LEU A 30 -16.28 -0.07 -3.79
C LEU A 30 -16.67 0.08 -5.27
N GLU A 31 -17.26 1.23 -5.62
CA GLU A 31 -17.68 1.51 -6.99
C GLU A 31 -16.46 1.52 -7.91
N GLY A 32 -16.54 0.82 -9.04
CA GLY A 32 -15.43 0.68 -9.98
C GLY A 32 -14.44 -0.46 -9.71
N ALA A 33 -14.54 -1.18 -8.59
CA ALA A 33 -13.60 -2.27 -8.24
C ALA A 33 -13.50 -3.35 -9.35
N ARG A 34 -14.63 -3.73 -9.95
CA ARG A 34 -14.68 -4.72 -11.06
C ARG A 34 -13.97 -4.27 -12.32
N GLU A 35 -13.95 -2.98 -12.59
CA GLU A 35 -13.24 -2.41 -13.74
C GLU A 35 -11.75 -2.29 -13.41
N GLY A 36 -11.44 -1.79 -12.21
CA GLY A 36 -10.08 -1.71 -11.69
C GLY A 36 -9.34 -3.04 -11.73
N ILE A 37 -9.96 -4.14 -11.24
CA ILE A 37 -9.28 -5.44 -11.27
C ILE A 37 -8.98 -5.95 -12.70
N ARG A 38 -9.76 -5.55 -13.70
CA ARG A 38 -9.45 -5.89 -15.11
C ARG A 38 -8.19 -5.18 -15.57
N GLU A 39 -7.97 -3.94 -15.13
CA GLU A 39 -6.78 -3.17 -15.43
C GLU A 39 -5.53 -3.78 -14.79
N LEU A 40 -5.61 -4.17 -13.51
CA LEU A 40 -4.51 -4.90 -12.86
C LEU A 40 -4.20 -6.20 -13.59
N ARG A 41 -5.22 -6.99 -13.95
CA ARG A 41 -5.02 -8.23 -14.70
C ARG A 41 -4.42 -7.99 -16.09
N ALA A 42 -4.79 -6.90 -16.76
CA ALA A 42 -4.20 -6.54 -18.05
C ALA A 42 -2.73 -6.12 -17.92
N GLN A 43 -2.37 -5.44 -16.82
CA GLN A 43 -1.01 -4.95 -16.58
C GLN A 43 -0.05 -6.04 -16.06
N PHE A 44 -0.52 -6.90 -15.15
CA PHE A 44 0.33 -7.85 -14.43
C PHE A 44 0.08 -9.32 -14.84
N GLY A 45 -1.04 -9.63 -15.50
CA GLY A 45 -1.31 -10.97 -16.03
C GLY A 45 -1.21 -12.07 -14.98
N ALA A 46 -0.34 -13.05 -15.22
CA ALA A 46 -0.10 -14.17 -14.33
C ALA A 46 0.73 -13.81 -13.09
N ASP A 47 1.40 -12.66 -13.10
CA ASP A 47 2.23 -12.19 -11.98
C ASP A 47 1.43 -11.40 -10.95
N LEU A 48 0.13 -11.12 -11.22
CA LEU A 48 -0.75 -10.46 -10.25
C LEU A 48 -0.95 -11.38 -9.02
N PRO A 49 -0.51 -10.98 -7.82
CA PRO A 49 -0.70 -11.77 -6.63
C PRO A 49 -2.18 -11.96 -6.29
N ALA A 50 -2.54 -13.17 -5.85
CA ALA A 50 -3.93 -13.54 -5.62
C ALA A 50 -4.60 -12.70 -4.52
N ASP A 51 -3.87 -12.41 -3.44
CA ASP A 51 -4.36 -11.60 -2.31
C ASP A 51 -4.64 -10.15 -2.74
N VAL A 52 -3.74 -9.55 -3.52
CA VAL A 52 -3.93 -8.23 -4.13
C VAL A 52 -5.13 -8.25 -5.08
N ALA A 53 -5.22 -9.28 -5.93
CA ALA A 53 -6.31 -9.43 -6.89
C ALA A 53 -7.67 -9.54 -6.19
N ASP A 54 -7.75 -10.33 -5.12
CA ASP A 54 -8.97 -10.55 -4.37
C ASP A 54 -9.39 -9.26 -3.64
N PHE A 55 -8.44 -8.54 -3.03
CA PHE A 55 -8.71 -7.27 -2.37
C PHE A 55 -9.26 -6.23 -3.36
N PHE A 56 -8.56 -5.99 -4.48
CA PHE A 56 -8.97 -4.98 -5.47
C PHE A 56 -10.13 -5.41 -6.37
N ALA A 57 -10.55 -6.69 -6.32
CA ALA A 57 -11.81 -7.12 -6.92
C ALA A 57 -13.03 -6.62 -6.14
N ALA A 58 -12.86 -6.37 -4.84
CA ALA A 58 -13.93 -5.95 -3.93
C ALA A 58 -13.82 -4.46 -3.54
N VAL A 59 -12.60 -3.93 -3.42
CA VAL A 59 -12.31 -2.53 -3.06
C VAL A 59 -11.73 -1.80 -4.27
N HIS A 60 -12.30 -0.65 -4.60
CA HIS A 60 -11.75 0.21 -5.63
C HIS A 60 -10.57 1.02 -5.08
N GLU A 61 -10.78 1.73 -3.97
CA GLU A 61 -9.73 2.50 -3.29
C GLU A 61 -10.06 2.64 -1.80
N VAL A 62 -9.03 2.91 -1.00
CA VAL A 62 -9.17 3.30 0.39
C VAL A 62 -8.47 4.63 0.60
N VAL A 63 -9.18 5.60 1.17
CA VAL A 63 -8.68 6.95 1.46
C VAL A 63 -8.78 7.19 2.96
N LEU A 64 -7.66 7.40 3.63
CA LEU A 64 -7.57 7.59 5.08
C LEU A 64 -6.80 8.88 5.38
N THR A 65 -7.34 10.02 4.93
CA THR A 65 -6.71 11.35 5.01
C THR A 65 -6.50 11.86 6.44
N ASP A 66 -7.32 11.45 7.41
CA ASP A 66 -7.14 11.85 8.82
C ASP A 66 -6.17 10.92 9.59
N LEU A 67 -5.68 9.84 8.98
CA LEU A 67 -4.70 8.97 9.63
C LEU A 67 -3.29 9.49 9.40
N TRP A 68 -2.73 10.11 10.44
CA TRP A 68 -1.35 10.59 10.50
C TRP A 68 -0.99 11.53 9.33
N ASN A 69 -0.24 11.05 8.32
CA ASN A 69 0.14 11.82 7.12
C ASN A 69 -0.81 11.58 5.93
N GLY A 70 -1.94 10.90 6.16
CA GLY A 70 -2.85 10.40 5.14
C GLY A 70 -2.36 9.06 4.58
N TYR A 71 -3.24 8.08 4.50
CA TYR A 71 -2.98 6.78 3.89
C TYR A 71 -3.91 6.55 2.71
N PHE A 72 -3.37 6.02 1.61
CA PHE A 72 -4.12 5.78 0.38
C PHE A 72 -3.76 4.41 -0.16
N LEU A 73 -4.73 3.50 -0.24
CA LEU A 73 -4.61 2.30 -1.07
C LEU A 73 -5.24 2.70 -2.40
N GLY A 74 -4.39 3.08 -3.35
CA GLY A 74 -4.80 3.75 -4.57
C GLY A 74 -5.62 2.84 -5.49
N PRO A 75 -6.44 3.43 -6.39
CA PRO A 75 -7.19 2.64 -7.35
C PRO A 75 -6.26 1.84 -8.26
N ALA A 76 -6.77 0.73 -8.77
CA ALA A 76 -6.07 -0.14 -9.71
C ALA A 76 -5.38 0.59 -10.88
N SER A 77 -6.00 1.66 -11.39
CA SER A 77 -5.44 2.50 -12.45
C SER A 77 -4.16 3.20 -12.01
N TRP A 78 -4.13 3.76 -10.81
CA TRP A 78 -2.93 4.36 -10.22
C TRP A 78 -1.83 3.32 -10.03
N ILE A 79 -2.16 2.13 -9.53
CA ILE A 79 -1.21 1.02 -9.35
C ILE A 79 -0.57 0.64 -10.71
N ALA A 80 -1.40 0.48 -11.74
CA ALA A 80 -0.94 0.15 -13.08
C ALA A 80 -0.09 1.28 -13.69
N ASP A 81 -0.47 2.54 -13.48
CA ASP A 81 0.24 3.71 -13.98
C ASP A 81 1.62 3.86 -13.32
N VAL A 82 1.71 3.73 -11.99
CA VAL A 82 2.98 3.76 -11.25
C VAL A 82 3.95 2.71 -11.79
N HIS A 83 3.45 1.49 -12.01
CA HIS A 83 4.26 0.42 -12.58
C HIS A 83 4.70 0.70 -14.02
N ARG A 84 3.80 1.25 -14.85
CA ARG A 84 4.06 1.56 -16.27
C ARG A 84 5.07 2.69 -16.43
N VAL A 85 4.97 3.73 -15.62
CA VAL A 85 5.93 4.85 -15.57
C VAL A 85 7.25 4.42 -14.92
N GLY A 86 7.19 3.46 -14.00
CA GLY A 86 8.33 2.93 -13.28
C GLY A 86 8.75 3.82 -12.13
N ASP A 87 7.82 4.19 -11.25
CA ASP A 87 8.13 5.08 -10.11
C ASP A 87 7.71 4.48 -8.75
N PRO A 88 8.29 3.34 -8.32
CA PRO A 88 9.27 2.48 -8.99
C PRO A 88 8.64 1.23 -9.66
N ARG A 89 9.38 0.60 -10.60
CA ARG A 89 9.08 -0.75 -11.10
C ARG A 89 9.87 -1.84 -10.37
N TYR A 90 11.09 -1.51 -9.97
CA TYR A 90 11.99 -2.45 -9.32
C TYR A 90 12.52 -1.89 -8.00
N VAL A 91 12.89 -2.77 -7.09
CA VAL A 91 13.69 -2.46 -5.91
C VAL A 91 15.03 -3.17 -6.03
N ARG A 92 16.13 -2.47 -5.73
CA ARG A 92 17.44 -3.06 -5.52
C ARG A 92 17.82 -3.01 -4.04
N SER A 93 18.04 -4.17 -3.43
CA SER A 93 18.51 -4.31 -2.06
C SER A 93 19.51 -5.44 -1.93
N ARG A 94 20.59 -5.21 -1.19
CA ARG A 94 21.69 -6.16 -0.93
C ARG A 94 22.27 -6.79 -2.20
N GLY A 95 22.30 -6.01 -3.29
CA GLY A 95 22.80 -6.45 -4.60
C GLY A 95 21.79 -7.22 -5.46
N GLU A 96 20.62 -7.56 -4.93
CA GLU A 96 19.54 -8.21 -5.68
C GLU A 96 18.56 -7.17 -6.21
N THR A 97 18.00 -7.40 -7.40
CA THR A 97 16.97 -6.53 -8.00
C THR A 97 15.73 -7.38 -8.28
N PHE A 98 14.58 -6.93 -7.82
CA PHE A 98 13.30 -7.62 -7.99
C PHE A 98 12.20 -6.63 -8.36
N GLU A 99 11.20 -7.12 -9.09
CA GLU A 99 10.05 -6.32 -9.53
C GLU A 99 9.06 -6.15 -8.39
N VAL A 100 8.43 -4.99 -8.34
CA VAL A 100 7.49 -4.63 -7.28
C VAL A 100 6.26 -3.94 -7.86
N MET A 101 5.15 -4.06 -7.14
CA MET A 101 3.91 -3.35 -7.40
C MET A 101 3.59 -2.43 -6.21
N ALA A 102 3.47 -1.13 -6.47
CA ALA A 102 3.01 -0.19 -5.45
C ALA A 102 1.51 -0.36 -5.22
N VAL A 103 1.11 -0.64 -3.98
CA VAL A 103 -0.30 -0.89 -3.61
C VAL A 103 -0.87 0.22 -2.74
N ALA A 104 -0.01 0.98 -2.06
CA ALA A 104 -0.43 2.11 -1.24
C ALA A 104 0.64 3.20 -1.16
N CYS A 105 0.25 4.38 -0.68
CA CYS A 105 1.16 5.45 -0.29
C CYS A 105 0.68 6.13 0.99
N ASN A 106 1.59 6.84 1.65
CA ASN A 106 1.20 7.88 2.58
C ASN A 106 1.45 9.25 1.93
N GLY A 107 0.63 10.25 2.23
CA GLY A 107 0.69 11.57 1.55
C GLY A 107 2.03 12.32 1.67
N GLY A 108 3.00 11.77 2.40
CA GLY A 108 4.38 12.25 2.51
C GLY A 108 5.38 11.64 1.53
N GLY A 109 4.92 10.89 0.51
CA GLY A 109 5.79 10.31 -0.52
C GLY A 109 6.43 8.97 -0.13
N VAL A 110 5.95 8.33 0.93
CA VAL A 110 6.28 6.93 1.23
C VAL A 110 5.39 6.03 0.39
N LEU A 111 5.98 5.02 -0.24
CA LEU A 111 5.24 3.98 -0.96
C LEU A 111 5.23 2.68 -0.16
N TYR A 112 4.17 1.92 -0.33
CA TYR A 112 4.06 0.54 0.13
C TYR A 112 3.93 -0.35 -1.08
N VAL A 113 4.86 -1.30 -1.22
CA VAL A 113 4.96 -2.15 -2.40
C VAL A 113 4.96 -3.61 -2.00
N VAL A 114 4.55 -4.46 -2.92
CA VAL A 114 4.67 -5.91 -2.81
C VAL A 114 5.61 -6.44 -3.89
N PRO A 115 6.50 -7.41 -3.59
CA PRO A 115 7.30 -8.09 -4.61
C PRO A 115 6.40 -8.90 -5.56
N LEU A 116 6.77 -8.92 -6.84
CA LEU A 116 6.14 -9.78 -7.84
C LEU A 116 6.97 -11.05 -8.09
N PRO A 117 6.34 -12.20 -8.36
CA PRO A 117 4.90 -12.46 -8.36
C PRO A 117 4.34 -12.86 -6.98
N SER A 118 5.16 -12.83 -5.92
CA SER A 118 4.78 -13.41 -4.62
C SER A 118 3.66 -12.67 -3.90
N GLY A 119 3.56 -11.34 -4.08
CA GLY A 119 2.64 -10.47 -3.33
C GLY A 119 3.05 -10.19 -1.89
N ALA A 120 4.15 -10.77 -1.43
CA ALA A 120 4.57 -10.72 -0.04
C ALA A 120 6.10 -10.67 0.09
N PRO A 121 6.63 -10.01 1.14
CA PRO A 121 5.90 -9.22 2.14
C PRO A 121 5.53 -7.81 1.62
N VAL A 122 4.70 -7.07 2.36
CA VAL A 122 4.53 -5.63 2.11
C VAL A 122 5.77 -4.89 2.60
N LEU A 123 6.42 -4.18 1.68
CA LEU A 123 7.63 -3.40 1.92
C LEU A 123 7.30 -1.91 1.99
N VAL A 124 7.88 -1.20 2.97
CA VAL A 124 7.84 0.26 3.00
C VAL A 124 9.04 0.85 2.27
N LEU A 125 8.78 1.81 1.39
CA LEU A 125 9.79 2.56 0.64
C LEU A 125 9.73 4.03 1.08
N PRO A 126 10.63 4.46 2.00
CA PRO A 126 10.80 5.88 2.28
C PRO A 126 11.14 6.67 1.01
N SER A 127 10.87 7.97 1.02
CA SER A 127 11.17 8.83 -0.14
C SER A 127 12.68 8.81 -0.42
N ALA A 128 13.05 8.24 -1.56
CA ALA A 128 14.43 8.10 -1.97
C ALA A 128 14.55 8.14 -3.50
N ARG A 129 15.79 8.11 -3.99
CA ARG A 129 16.07 8.15 -5.42
C ARG A 129 15.59 6.88 -6.12
N ILE A 130 14.85 7.09 -7.20
CA ILE A 130 14.52 6.08 -8.21
C ILE A 130 15.35 6.39 -9.46
N ASP A 131 16.14 5.41 -9.91
CA ASP A 131 17.05 5.54 -11.04
C ASP A 131 16.61 4.58 -12.15
N ASN A 132 16.11 5.11 -13.26
CA ASN A 132 15.62 4.32 -14.40
C ASN A 132 14.62 3.22 -14.00
N GLY A 133 13.68 3.54 -13.11
CA GLY A 133 12.69 2.59 -12.62
C GLY A 133 13.09 1.74 -11.42
N VAL A 134 14.32 1.90 -10.92
CA VAL A 134 14.86 1.12 -9.80
C VAL A 134 14.99 1.98 -8.55
N TYR A 135 14.24 1.63 -7.52
CA TYR A 135 14.42 2.16 -6.17
C TYR A 135 15.69 1.58 -5.51
N LEU A 136 16.56 2.45 -5.00
CA LEU A 136 17.85 2.04 -4.42
C LEU A 136 17.78 1.94 -2.89
N ALA A 137 17.46 0.76 -2.37
CA ALA A 137 17.17 0.54 -0.95
C ALA A 137 18.40 0.63 -0.02
N ASP A 138 19.60 0.38 -0.53
CA ASP A 138 20.83 0.38 0.27
C ASP A 138 21.49 1.78 0.38
N THR A 139 20.73 2.84 0.12
CA THR A 139 21.21 4.23 0.16
C THR A 139 20.80 4.92 1.47
N ALA A 140 21.55 5.95 1.88
CA ALA A 140 21.22 6.71 3.08
C ALA A 140 19.81 7.32 3.08
N PRO A 141 19.28 7.88 1.97
CA PRO A 141 17.89 8.35 1.89
C PRO A 141 16.84 7.25 2.02
N ALA A 142 17.15 6.02 1.61
CA ALA A 142 16.27 4.86 1.75
C ALA A 142 16.31 4.23 3.15
N ARG A 143 16.95 4.90 4.13
CA ARG A 143 16.94 4.45 5.53
C ARG A 143 15.49 4.32 5.99
N GLY A 144 15.14 3.12 6.42
CA GLY A 144 13.77 2.77 6.82
C GLY A 144 13.11 1.74 5.91
N PHE A 145 13.69 1.45 4.73
CA PHE A 145 13.27 0.32 3.89
C PHE A 145 13.28 -1.00 4.68
N ARG A 146 12.14 -1.69 4.70
CA ARG A 146 11.92 -2.96 5.42
C ARG A 146 10.58 -3.57 5.06
N ALA A 147 10.37 -4.83 5.44
CA ALA A 147 9.04 -5.40 5.54
C ALA A 147 8.25 -4.79 6.72
N VAL A 148 6.98 -4.46 6.47
CA VAL A 148 6.05 -3.89 7.45
C VAL A 148 4.85 -4.78 7.74
N ALA A 149 4.50 -5.68 6.83
CA ALA A 149 3.50 -6.71 7.04
C ALA A 149 3.83 -7.95 6.20
N ASP A 150 3.34 -9.11 6.63
CA ASP A 150 3.59 -10.38 5.94
C ASP A 150 2.83 -10.47 4.60
N ASP A 151 1.68 -9.80 4.49
CA ASP A 151 0.84 -9.71 3.30
C ASP A 151 -0.04 -8.45 3.31
N LEU A 152 -0.84 -8.24 2.25
CA LEU A 152 -1.71 -7.07 2.14
C LEU A 152 -2.80 -7.04 3.23
N ALA A 153 -3.31 -8.19 3.64
CA ALA A 153 -4.35 -8.27 4.66
C ALA A 153 -3.82 -7.85 6.03
N GLY A 154 -2.65 -8.34 6.43
CA GLY A 154 -1.96 -7.95 7.66
C GLY A 154 -1.55 -6.47 7.64
N PHE A 155 -1.22 -5.93 6.46
CA PHE A 155 -0.97 -4.49 6.32
C PHE A 155 -2.22 -3.67 6.67
N VAL A 156 -3.37 -4.00 6.08
CA VAL A 156 -4.66 -3.34 6.34
C VAL A 156 -5.11 -3.51 7.79
N GLU A 157 -4.97 -4.71 8.36
CA GLU A 157 -5.28 -5.00 9.76
C GLU A 157 -4.48 -4.09 10.69
N GLY A 158 -3.16 -4.01 10.53
CA GLY A 158 -2.33 -3.16 11.37
C GLY A 158 -2.62 -1.67 11.22
N LEU A 159 -3.05 -1.18 10.05
CA LEU A 159 -3.53 0.20 9.90
C LEU A 159 -4.78 0.44 10.77
N VAL A 160 -5.75 -0.47 10.68
CA VAL A 160 -7.03 -0.32 11.39
C VAL A 160 -6.81 -0.43 12.89
N ASP A 161 -6.04 -1.41 13.35
CA ASP A 161 -5.78 -1.64 14.77
C ASP A 161 -5.08 -0.45 15.41
N ALA A 162 -4.03 0.07 14.77
CA ALA A 162 -3.32 1.24 15.26
C ALA A 162 -4.23 2.49 15.28
N ALA A 163 -5.09 2.65 14.27
CA ALA A 163 -6.01 3.76 14.20
C ALA A 163 -7.11 3.70 15.28
N ILE A 164 -7.67 2.51 15.56
CA ILE A 164 -8.66 2.32 16.63
C ILE A 164 -8.02 2.51 18.00
N SER A 165 -6.81 2.00 18.19
CA SER A 165 -6.08 2.06 19.47
C SER A 165 -5.53 3.46 19.77
N GLY A 166 -5.57 4.37 18.80
CA GLY A 166 -5.00 5.71 18.92
C GLY A 166 -3.47 5.70 19.00
N GLU A 167 -2.87 4.62 18.51
CA GLU A 167 -1.42 4.47 18.42
C GLU A 167 -0.87 5.36 17.31
N SER A 168 0.44 5.54 17.34
CA SER A 168 1.13 6.17 16.24
C SER A 168 1.24 5.27 15.02
N ASP A 169 1.52 5.88 13.88
CA ASP A 169 1.76 5.19 12.61
C ASP A 169 2.72 3.98 12.78
N PRO A 170 2.21 2.73 12.61
CA PRO A 170 3.02 1.53 12.79
C PRO A 170 4.03 1.31 11.66
N TYR A 171 3.83 2.00 10.53
CA TYR A 171 4.59 1.79 9.31
C TYR A 171 5.48 2.98 8.93
N ASP A 172 5.48 4.04 9.73
CA ASP A 172 6.35 5.22 9.57
C ASP A 172 7.82 4.78 9.40
N PRO A 173 8.42 4.97 8.21
CA PRO A 173 9.77 4.52 7.96
C PRO A 173 10.83 5.33 8.71
N TYR A 174 10.46 6.54 9.19
CA TYR A 174 11.38 7.50 9.81
C TYR A 174 11.43 7.38 11.33
N ARG A 175 10.59 6.53 11.94
CA ARG A 175 10.68 6.22 13.36
C ARG A 175 11.79 5.21 13.64
N PRO A 176 12.64 5.48 14.64
CA PRO A 176 13.56 4.47 15.15
C PRO A 176 12.74 3.33 15.77
N ARG A 177 13.07 2.08 15.41
CA ARG A 177 12.60 0.89 16.10
C ARG A 177 13.38 0.68 17.39
#